data_AF-A0A2H6B2K6-F1
#
_entry.id   AF-A0A2H6B2K6-F1
#
_cell.length_a   1.000
_cell.length_b   1.000
_cell.length_c   1.000
_cell.angle_alpha   90.00
_cell.angle_beta   90.00
_cell.angle_gamma   90.00
#
_symmetry.space_group_name_H-M   'P 1'
#
loop_
_entity.id
_entity.type
_entity.pdbx_description
1 polymer ?
#
loop_
_entity_poly.entity_id
_entity_poly.type
_entity_poly.pdbx_seq_one_letter_code
_entity_poly.pdbx_strand_id
1 'polypeptide(L)'
;MTEDPLWVQHPVLRGGRELAFDPETATADPLAACLAEIGLSASDVATARARSEREHEAMMRRFGIHRRLVPRAFLGALRDAERVCAHCLAVRRCRRFLAHPDAPAVGARAFCPNAALFAQIATVTEGMRPPVP
;
A
#
# COMPACT_ATOMS: atom_id res chain seq x y z
N MET A 1 -29.91 -31.48 -23.78
CA MET A 1 -29.71 -30.09 -24.24
C MET A 1 -29.17 -29.34 -23.03
N THR A 2 -27.86 -29.40 -22.72
CA THR A 2 -26.78 -28.54 -23.26
C THR A 2 -27.07 -27.06 -22.88
N GLU A 3 -26.29 -26.32 -22.08
CA GLU A 3 -24.87 -26.42 -21.72
C GLU A 3 -24.60 -25.77 -20.35
N ASP A 4 -23.61 -26.34 -19.66
CA ASP A 4 -22.97 -25.85 -18.43
C ASP A 4 -21.80 -24.94 -18.86
N PRO A 5 -21.64 -23.70 -18.35
CA PRO A 5 -20.59 -22.82 -18.81
C PRO A 5 -19.21 -23.29 -18.34
N LEU A 6 -18.49 -23.90 -19.29
CA LEU A 6 -17.05 -24.16 -19.30
C LEU A 6 -16.23 -22.88 -19.11
N TRP A 7 -15.86 -22.58 -17.88
CA TRP A 7 -14.66 -21.80 -17.59
C TRP A 7 -13.72 -22.65 -16.74
N VAL A 8 -13.02 -23.51 -17.48
CA VAL A 8 -11.60 -23.85 -17.35
C VAL A 8 -11.08 -23.84 -15.91
N GLN A 9 -11.10 -25.04 -15.33
CA GLN A 9 -10.16 -25.46 -14.30
C GLN A 9 -8.75 -25.13 -14.79
N HIS A 10 -8.11 -24.14 -14.17
CA HIS A 10 -6.68 -23.93 -14.35
C HIS A 10 -5.95 -25.21 -13.92
N PRO A 11 -4.99 -25.69 -14.72
CA PRO A 11 -4.29 -26.93 -14.44
C PRO A 11 -3.56 -26.81 -13.10
N VAL A 12 -4.02 -27.59 -12.12
CA VAL A 12 -3.24 -27.93 -10.93
C VAL A 12 -1.93 -28.51 -11.45
N LEU A 13 -0.81 -27.85 -11.14
CA LEU A 13 0.53 -28.29 -11.51
C LEU A 13 0.76 -29.71 -10.95
N ARG A 14 0.48 -30.74 -11.76
CA ARG A 14 0.92 -32.12 -11.53
C ARG A 14 2.40 -32.18 -11.89
N GLY A 15 3.22 -31.96 -10.88
CA GLY A 15 4.67 -32.03 -10.97
C GLY A 15 5.28 -31.97 -9.57
N GLY A 16 4.76 -32.81 -8.66
CA GLY A 16 5.28 -32.94 -7.32
C GLY A 16 6.68 -33.56 -7.34
N ARG A 17 7.72 -32.72 -7.34
CA ARG A 17 8.89 -33.01 -6.54
C ARG A 17 8.56 -32.54 -5.14
N GLU A 18 8.27 -33.50 -4.27
CA GLU A 18 8.20 -33.28 -2.84
C GLU A 18 9.59 -32.83 -2.40
N LEU A 19 9.79 -31.51 -2.33
CA LEU A 19 10.93 -30.94 -1.64
C LEU A 19 10.69 -31.25 -0.17
N ALA A 20 11.33 -32.32 0.32
CA ALA A 20 11.43 -32.58 1.73
C ALA A 20 11.89 -31.28 2.40
N PHE A 21 11.04 -30.71 3.25
CA PHE A 21 11.44 -29.63 4.13
C PHE A 21 12.46 -30.24 5.09
N ASP A 22 13.74 -30.04 4.81
CA ASP A 22 14.83 -30.44 5.67
C ASP A 22 15.08 -29.31 6.69
N PRO A 23 14.69 -29.50 7.97
CA PRO A 23 14.84 -28.46 8.98
C PRO A 23 16.33 -28.16 9.30
N GLU A 24 17.27 -29.00 8.89
CA GLU A 24 18.71 -28.76 9.09
C GLU A 24 19.34 -27.85 8.02
N THR A 25 18.67 -27.61 6.89
CA THR A 25 19.10 -26.67 5.83
C THR A 25 18.32 -25.35 5.81
N ALA A 26 17.36 -25.16 6.72
CA ALA A 26 16.54 -23.94 6.87
C ALA A 26 17.29 -22.75 7.50
N THR A 27 18.56 -22.56 7.13
CA THR A 27 19.42 -21.47 7.64
C THR A 27 19.37 -20.21 6.78
N ALA A 28 18.78 -20.27 5.58
CA ALA A 28 18.58 -19.11 4.71
C ALA A 28 17.12 -18.63 4.78
N ASP A 29 16.92 -17.36 5.12
CA ASP A 29 15.62 -16.68 4.99
C ASP A 29 15.17 -16.78 3.51
N PRO A 30 14.10 -17.55 3.20
CA PRO A 30 13.67 -17.77 1.82
C PRO A 30 13.30 -16.47 1.11
N LEU A 31 12.82 -15.46 1.85
CA LEU A 31 12.54 -14.15 1.30
C LEU A 31 13.83 -13.41 0.91
N ALA A 32 14.86 -13.50 1.75
CA ALA A 32 16.16 -12.89 1.46
C ALA A 32 16.81 -13.51 0.22
N ALA A 33 16.69 -14.83 0.02
CA ALA A 33 17.16 -15.51 -1.18
C ALA A 33 16.42 -15.00 -2.44
N CYS A 34 15.09 -14.95 -2.42
CA CYS A 34 14.29 -14.43 -3.53
C CYS A 34 14.59 -12.95 -3.84
N LEU A 35 14.83 -12.11 -2.83
CA LEU A 35 15.21 -10.71 -3.04
C LEU A 35 16.59 -10.60 -3.70
N ALA A 36 17.55 -11.42 -3.27
CA ALA A 36 18.89 -11.44 -3.83
C ALA A 36 18.90 -11.86 -5.31
N GLU A 37 18.03 -12.80 -5.72
CA GLU A 37 17.88 -13.22 -7.13
C GLU A 37 17.50 -12.06 -8.07
N ILE A 38 16.75 -11.07 -7.57
CA ILE A 38 16.39 -9.86 -8.32
C ILE A 38 17.27 -8.65 -7.98
N GLY A 39 18.40 -8.88 -7.28
CA GLY A 39 19.39 -7.86 -6.94
C GLY A 39 18.94 -6.88 -5.85
N LEU A 40 17.99 -7.25 -4.99
CA LEU A 40 17.52 -6.44 -3.87
C LEU A 40 17.96 -7.02 -2.54
N SER A 41 18.20 -6.14 -1.56
CA SER A 41 18.36 -6.51 -0.16
C SER A 41 17.09 -6.28 0.64
N ALA A 42 17.00 -6.91 1.82
CA ALA A 42 15.95 -6.59 2.79
C ALA A 42 15.98 -5.10 3.21
N SER A 43 17.16 -4.47 3.23
CA SER A 43 17.31 -3.05 3.53
C SER A 43 16.70 -2.15 2.46
N ASP A 44 16.80 -2.54 1.18
CA ASP A 44 16.19 -1.80 0.06
C ASP A 44 14.66 -1.81 0.18
N VAL A 45 14.09 -2.97 0.49
CA VAL A 45 12.65 -3.13 0.71
C VAL A 45 12.18 -2.32 1.91
N ALA A 46 12.91 -2.38 3.03
CA ALA A 46 12.59 -1.61 4.23
C ALA A 46 12.64 -0.10 3.96
N THR A 47 13.67 0.37 3.27
CA THR A 47 13.81 1.78 2.87
C THR A 47 12.68 2.23 1.96
N ALA A 48 12.33 1.42 0.94
CA ALA A 48 11.24 1.71 0.02
C ALA A 48 9.89 1.79 0.75
N ARG A 49 9.61 0.83 1.65
CA ARG A 49 8.40 0.79 2.48
C ARG A 49 8.30 2.02 3.37
N ALA A 50 9.35 2.34 4.13
CA ALA A 50 9.38 3.49 5.02
C ALA A 50 9.18 4.81 4.27
N ARG A 51 9.73 4.94 3.05
CA ARG A 51 9.49 6.10 2.19
C ARG A 51 8.02 6.20 1.77
N SER A 52 7.44 5.10 1.30
CA SER A 52 6.03 5.05 0.89
C SER A 52 5.11 5.43 2.06
N GLU A 53 5.35 4.90 3.26
CA GLU A 53 4.59 5.23 4.47
C GLU A 53 4.65 6.73 4.79
N ARG A 54 5.84 7.35 4.71
CA ARG A 54 6.01 8.80 4.93
C ARG A 54 5.27 9.64 3.88
N GLU A 55 5.36 9.25 2.61
CA GLU A 55 4.68 9.95 1.50
C GLU A 55 3.15 9.82 1.62
N HIS A 56 2.65 8.63 1.99
CA HIS A 56 1.24 8.38 2.25
C HIS A 56 0.71 9.23 3.41
N GLU A 57 1.40 9.22 4.55
CA GLU A 57 1.01 10.01 5.72
C GLU A 57 1.09 11.52 5.44
N ALA A 58 2.11 11.97 4.70
CA ALA A 58 2.21 13.36 4.28
C ALA A 58 1.02 13.76 3.42
N MET A 59 0.59 12.92 2.47
CA MET A 59 -0.60 13.19 1.66
C MET A 59 -1.87 13.20 2.51
N MET A 60 -2.07 12.26 3.44
CA MET A 60 -3.21 12.28 4.37
C MET A 60 -3.33 13.61 5.13
N ARG A 61 -2.20 14.16 5.61
CA ARG A 61 -2.17 15.47 6.29
C ARG A 61 -2.62 16.62 5.38
N ARG A 62 -2.42 16.53 4.07
CA ARG A 62 -2.93 17.54 3.12
C ARG A 62 -4.45 17.60 3.07
N PHE A 63 -5.13 16.52 3.47
CA PHE A 63 -6.57 16.44 3.63
C PHE A 63 -7.03 16.66 5.08
N GLY A 64 -6.13 17.05 5.99
CA GLY A 64 -6.45 17.24 7.41
C GLY A 64 -6.63 15.95 8.20
N ILE A 65 -6.19 14.81 7.66
CA ILE A 65 -6.42 13.50 8.29
C ILE A 65 -5.23 13.15 9.19
N HIS A 66 -5.52 12.80 10.44
CA HIS A 66 -4.57 12.17 11.35
C HIS A 66 -4.88 10.68 11.50
N ARG A 67 -3.89 9.81 11.29
CA ARG A 67 -4.07 8.34 11.31
C ARG A 67 -4.74 7.83 12.60
N ARG A 68 -4.47 8.46 13.75
CA ARG A 68 -5.05 8.11 15.05
C ARG A 68 -6.54 8.45 15.19
N LEU A 69 -7.06 9.33 14.33
CA LEU A 69 -8.45 9.78 14.33
C LEU A 69 -9.30 9.06 13.28
N VAL A 70 -8.69 8.24 12.41
CA VAL A 70 -9.42 7.53 11.36
C VAL A 70 -10.38 6.52 12.01
N PRO A 71 -11.70 6.59 11.73
CA PRO A 71 -12.65 5.64 12.30
C PRO A 71 -12.34 4.21 11.91
N ARG A 72 -12.66 3.25 12.79
CA ARG A 72 -12.40 1.82 12.56
C ARG A 72 -12.96 1.31 11.22
N ALA A 73 -14.12 1.82 10.80
CA ALA A 73 -14.75 1.48 9.53
C ALA A 73 -13.87 1.79 8.30
N PHE A 74 -12.95 2.75 8.39
CA PHE A 74 -12.06 3.13 7.29
C PHE A 74 -10.69 2.44 7.34
N LEU A 75 -10.35 1.67 8.38
CA LEU A 75 -9.01 1.09 8.51
C LEU A 75 -8.68 0.09 7.40
N GLY A 76 -9.67 -0.66 6.92
CA GLY A 76 -9.50 -1.54 5.75
C GLY A 76 -9.16 -0.73 4.50
N ALA A 77 -10.02 0.24 4.16
CA ALA A 77 -9.82 1.12 3.01
C ALA A 77 -8.50 1.91 3.08
N LEU A 78 -8.07 2.32 4.28
CA LEU A 78 -6.80 3.03 4.47
C LEU A 78 -5.59 2.12 4.20
N ARG A 79 -5.65 0.84 4.56
CA ARG A 79 -4.60 -0.13 4.20
C ARG A 79 -4.55 -0.35 2.69
N ASP A 80 -5.70 -0.42 2.03
CA ASP A 80 -5.75 -0.54 0.57
C ASP A 80 -5.18 0.72 -0.11
N ALA A 81 -5.52 1.90 0.42
CA ALA A 81 -4.97 3.17 -0.04
C ALA A 81 -3.45 3.25 0.14
N GLU A 82 -2.90 2.69 1.21
CA GLU A 82 -1.44 2.60 1.42
C GLU A 82 -0.77 1.76 0.31
N ARG A 83 -1.38 0.63 -0.08
CA ARG A 83 -0.90 -0.19 -1.22
C ARG A 83 -1.00 0.56 -2.54
N VAL A 84 -2.13 1.22 -2.81
CA VAL A 84 -2.29 2.05 -4.02
C VAL A 84 -1.24 3.16 -4.06
N CYS A 85 -0.98 3.81 -2.93
CA CYS A 85 0.02 4.87 -2.82
C CYS A 85 1.43 4.36 -3.17
N ALA A 86 1.80 3.18 -2.65
CA ALA A 86 3.11 2.57 -2.89
C ALA A 86 3.40 2.27 -4.37
N HIS A 87 2.34 2.05 -5.17
CA HIS A 87 2.45 1.67 -6.58
C HIS A 87 1.94 2.73 -7.56
N CYS A 88 1.51 3.90 -7.08
CA CYS A 88 0.89 4.89 -7.97
C CYS A 88 1.91 5.51 -8.96
N LEU A 89 1.48 5.69 -10.21
CA LEU A 89 2.31 6.28 -11.26
C LEU A 89 2.46 7.81 -11.13
N ALA A 90 1.69 8.44 -10.24
CA ALA A 90 1.71 9.88 -10.02
C ALA A 90 2.82 10.36 -9.06
N VAL A 91 3.76 9.49 -8.68
CA VAL A 91 4.78 9.74 -7.64
C VAL A 91 5.56 11.05 -7.83
N ARG A 92 5.93 11.41 -9.07
CA ARG A 92 6.66 12.67 -9.35
C ARG A 92 5.80 13.90 -9.04
N ARG A 93 4.52 13.87 -9.44
CA ARG A 93 3.57 14.97 -9.16
C ARG A 93 3.26 15.05 -7.67
N CYS A 94 3.11 13.89 -7.02
CA CYS A 94 2.90 13.77 -5.57
C CYS A 94 4.03 14.45 -4.80
N ARG A 95 5.29 14.09 -5.07
CA ARG A 95 6.45 14.68 -4.40
C ARG A 95 6.57 16.17 -4.62
N ARG A 96 6.35 16.64 -5.86
CA ARG A 96 6.33 18.09 -6.16
C ARG A 96 5.24 18.81 -5.37
N PHE A 97 4.03 18.24 -5.31
CA PHE A 97 2.94 18.80 -4.52
C PHE A 97 3.26 18.83 -3.02
N LEU A 98 3.84 17.75 -2.48
CA LEU A 98 4.23 17.66 -1.07
C LEU A 98 5.39 18.60 -0.70
N ALA A 99 6.24 18.98 -1.67
CA ALA A 99 7.29 19.98 -1.48
C ALA A 99 6.75 21.42 -1.35
N HIS A 100 5.47 21.65 -1.68
CA HIS A 100 4.81 22.96 -1.58
C HIS A 100 3.68 22.89 -0.53
N PRO A 101 4.00 23.11 0.76
CA PRO A 101 3.04 22.95 1.85
C PRO A 101 1.85 23.92 1.77
N ASP A 102 2.03 25.07 1.11
CA ASP A 102 0.97 26.09 0.96
C ASP A 102 0.01 25.80 -0.20
N ALA A 103 0.30 24.78 -1.03
CA ALA A 103 -0.58 24.43 -2.13
C ALA A 103 -1.97 24.00 -1.61
N PRO A 104 -3.08 24.39 -2.24
CA PRO A 104 -4.40 23.94 -1.82
C PRO A 104 -4.56 22.41 -1.96
N ALA A 105 -5.20 21.76 -0.99
CA ALA A 105 -5.50 20.33 -1.01
C ALA A 105 -6.29 19.90 -2.26
N VAL A 106 -7.13 20.80 -2.80
CA VAL A 106 -7.87 20.58 -4.06
C VAL A 106 -6.95 20.25 -5.23
N GLY A 107 -5.69 20.73 -5.24
CA GLY A 107 -4.71 20.38 -6.26
C GLY A 107 -4.34 18.90 -6.30
N ALA A 108 -4.41 18.19 -5.16
CA ALA A 108 -4.17 16.75 -5.11
C ALA A 108 -5.28 15.94 -5.79
N ARG A 109 -6.52 16.45 -5.83
CA ARG A 109 -7.67 15.75 -6.45
C ARG A 109 -7.48 15.50 -7.95
N ALA A 110 -6.66 16.31 -8.61
CA ALA A 110 -6.39 16.18 -10.05
C ALA A 110 -5.43 15.02 -10.41
N PHE A 111 -4.72 14.42 -9.44
CA PHE A 111 -3.73 13.38 -9.75
C PHE A 111 -3.66 12.23 -8.74
N CYS A 112 -4.07 12.44 -7.49
CA CYS A 112 -3.93 11.44 -6.45
C CYS A 112 -5.10 10.44 -6.52
N PRO A 113 -4.83 9.13 -6.72
CA PRO A 113 -5.90 8.12 -6.80
C PRO A 113 -6.66 7.96 -5.47
N ASN A 114 -6.02 8.28 -4.34
CA ASN A 114 -6.64 8.18 -3.01
C ASN A 114 -7.41 9.45 -2.60
N ALA A 115 -7.42 10.50 -3.44
CA ALA A 115 -7.98 11.80 -3.05
C ALA A 115 -9.46 11.73 -2.66
N ALA A 116 -10.25 10.91 -3.37
CA ALA A 116 -11.67 10.74 -3.06
C ALA A 116 -11.89 10.08 -1.69
N LEU A 117 -11.14 9.01 -1.38
CA LEU A 117 -11.18 8.36 -0.08
C LEU A 117 -10.72 9.31 1.03
N PHE A 118 -9.63 10.05 0.81
CA PHE A 118 -9.15 11.02 1.80
C PHE A 118 -10.19 12.12 2.06
N ALA A 119 -10.87 12.62 1.04
CA ALA A 119 -11.95 13.57 1.24
C ALA A 119 -13.10 12.99 2.10
N GLN A 120 -13.48 11.72 1.87
CA GLN A 120 -14.50 11.05 2.69
C GLN A 120 -14.08 10.91 4.15
N ILE A 121 -12.84 10.48 4.39
CA ILE A 121 -12.29 10.37 5.74
C ILE A 121 -12.24 11.75 6.41
N ALA A 122 -11.78 12.77 5.69
CA ALA A 122 -11.69 14.13 6.21
C ALA A 122 -13.04 14.65 6.70
N THR A 123 -14.11 14.45 5.92
CA THR A 123 -15.48 14.85 6.29
C THR A 123 -15.95 14.22 7.60
N VAL A 124 -15.61 12.94 7.86
CA VAL A 124 -16.03 12.28 9.10
C VAL A 124 -15.11 12.57 10.28
N THR A 125 -13.88 13.04 10.04
CA THR A 125 -12.91 13.41 11.08
C THR A 125 -12.86 14.91 11.36
N GLU A 126 -13.68 15.71 10.68
CA GLU A 126 -13.69 17.16 10.82
C GLU A 126 -13.95 17.58 12.27
N GLY A 127 -13.14 18.49 12.80
CA GLY A 127 -13.22 18.94 14.19
C GLY A 127 -12.69 17.95 15.24
N MET A 128 -12.27 16.74 14.87
CA MET A 128 -11.63 15.81 15.81
C MET A 128 -10.20 16.27 16.11
N ARG A 129 -9.86 16.39 17.39
CA ARG A 129 -8.50 16.73 17.82
C ARG A 129 -7.71 15.45 18.14
N PRO A 130 -6.48 15.28 17.63
CA PRO A 130 -5.66 14.13 17.99
C PRO A 130 -5.37 14.16 19.51
N PRO A 131 -5.37 12.99 20.19
CA PRO A 131 -5.01 12.94 21.60
C PRO A 131 -3.58 13.47 21.79
N VAL A 132 -3.37 14.27 22.85
CA VAL A 132 -2.04 14.73 23.26
C VAL A 132 -1.24 13.49 23.69
N PRO A 133 0.01 13.32 23.22
CA PRO A 133 0.83 12.14 23.51
C PRO A 133 1.14 11.96 25.00
#